data_AF-B9TPS1-F1
#
_entry.id   AF-B9TPS1-F1
#
_cell.length_a   1.000
_cell.length_b   1.000
_cell.length_c   1.000
_cell.angle_alpha   90.00
_cell.angle_beta   90.00
_cell.angle_gamma   90.00
#
_symmetry.space_group_name_H-M   'P 1'
#
loop_
_entity.id
_entity.type
_entity.pdbx_description
1 polymer ?
#
loop_
_entity_poly.entity_id
_entity_poly.type
_entity_poly.pdbx_seq_one_letter_code
_entity_poly.pdbx_strand_id
1 'polypeptide(L)'
;MTASSTTPMSASPVSLAPADDAGRAAIGAATDPTLILAIRHGETAWNREGRLQGHLNLPLNALGERQAERLGAALADEPIDAIYSSDLDRAAVTARHLAAPHGLE
;
A
#
# COMPACT_ATOMS: atom_id res chain seq x y z
N MET A 1 -38.17 -4.76 -1.97
CA MET A 1 -36.92 -4.64 -1.19
C MET A 1 -35.82 -5.29 -2.00
N THR A 2 -35.11 -4.52 -2.82
CA THR A 2 -34.12 -5.01 -3.78
C THR A 2 -32.76 -5.15 -3.08
N ALA A 3 -32.25 -6.38 -2.97
CA ALA A 3 -30.92 -6.62 -2.45
C ALA A 3 -29.87 -6.07 -3.43
N SER A 4 -29.13 -5.03 -3.01
CA SER A 4 -27.99 -4.51 -3.76
C SER A 4 -26.85 -5.52 -3.71
N SER A 5 -26.73 -6.28 -4.79
CA SER A 5 -25.55 -7.07 -5.16
C SER A 5 -24.31 -6.19 -5.13
N THR A 6 -23.41 -6.44 -4.16
CA THR A 6 -22.07 -5.87 -4.16
C THR A 6 -21.14 -6.90 -4.77
N THR A 7 -20.92 -6.79 -6.08
CA THR A 7 -19.90 -7.58 -6.78
C THR A 7 -18.54 -7.26 -6.17
N PRO A 8 -17.77 -8.25 -5.67
CA PRO A 8 -16.40 -7.99 -5.23
C PRO A 8 -15.55 -7.63 -6.46
N MET A 9 -14.94 -6.44 -6.44
CA MET A 9 -13.88 -6.13 -7.39
C MET A 9 -12.71 -7.08 -7.14
N SER A 10 -12.44 -7.96 -8.10
CA SER A 10 -11.23 -8.78 -8.13
C SER A 10 -10.03 -7.85 -8.12
N ALA A 11 -9.19 -7.93 -7.09
CA ALA A 11 -7.89 -7.28 -7.12
C ALA A 11 -7.05 -8.00 -8.17
N SER A 12 -6.69 -7.31 -9.26
CA SER A 12 -5.63 -7.81 -10.14
C SER A 12 -4.32 -7.89 -9.33
N PRO A 13 -3.50 -8.94 -9.51
CA PRO A 13 -2.22 -9.01 -8.84
C PRO A 13 -1.37 -7.79 -9.19
N VAL A 14 -0.78 -7.16 -8.19
CA VAL A 14 0.24 -6.14 -8.40
C VAL A 14 1.49 -6.89 -8.83
N SER A 15 1.92 -6.72 -10.09
CA SER A 15 3.18 -7.28 -10.57
C SER A 15 4.24 -6.19 -10.49
N LEU A 16 5.26 -6.38 -9.65
CA LEU A 16 6.37 -5.47 -9.48
C LEU A 16 7.51 -5.72 -10.48
N ALA A 17 7.19 -6.21 -11.70
CA ALA A 17 8.19 -6.46 -12.73
C ALA A 17 9.13 -5.24 -12.87
N PRO A 18 10.46 -5.44 -12.85
CA PRO A 18 11.40 -4.34 -12.85
C PRO A 18 11.22 -3.48 -14.10
N ALA A 19 11.27 -2.16 -13.93
CA ALA A 19 11.28 -1.20 -15.04
C ALA A 19 12.43 -1.55 -16.01
N ASP A 20 12.13 -1.53 -17.30
CA ASP A 20 12.94 -2.02 -18.44
C ASP A 20 14.48 -1.93 -18.28
N ASP A 21 15.17 -3.02 -18.64
CA ASP A 21 16.63 -3.27 -18.51
C ASP A 21 17.54 -2.32 -19.31
N ALA A 22 16.97 -1.42 -20.13
CA ALA A 22 17.69 -0.54 -21.05
C ALA A 22 18.58 0.52 -20.36
N GLY A 23 18.40 0.76 -19.06
CA GLY A 23 19.18 1.75 -18.28
C GLY A 23 20.41 1.20 -17.55
N ARG A 24 20.61 -0.13 -17.50
CA ARG A 24 21.60 -0.77 -16.59
C ARG A 24 23.05 -0.76 -17.08
N ALA A 25 23.31 -0.58 -18.37
CA ALA A 25 24.65 -0.72 -18.95
C ALA A 25 25.63 0.44 -18.64
N ALA A 26 25.19 1.51 -17.95
CA ALA A 26 25.98 2.74 -17.82
C ALA A 26 26.66 2.97 -16.46
N ILE A 27 26.39 2.18 -15.42
CA ILE A 27 27.00 2.36 -14.09
C ILE A 27 27.78 1.12 -13.66
N GLY A 28 29.09 1.27 -13.44
CA GLY A 28 29.99 0.20 -13.02
C GLY A 28 29.62 -0.40 -11.65
N ALA A 29 29.83 -1.71 -11.52
CA ALA A 29 29.45 -2.58 -10.40
C ALA A 29 27.92 -2.63 -10.16
N ALA A 30 27.25 -3.55 -10.87
CA ALA A 30 25.82 -3.81 -10.75
C ALA A 30 25.46 -4.27 -9.32
N THR A 31 25.20 -3.30 -8.45
CA THR A 31 24.46 -3.53 -7.21
C THR A 31 22.99 -3.67 -7.61
N ASP A 32 22.30 -4.68 -7.10
CA ASP A 32 20.88 -4.83 -7.36
C ASP A 32 20.15 -3.53 -6.96
N PRO A 33 19.31 -2.96 -7.86
CA PRO A 33 18.65 -1.70 -7.57
C PRO A 33 17.66 -1.87 -6.42
N THR A 34 17.60 -0.89 -5.52
CA THR A 34 16.57 -0.85 -4.49
C THR A 34 15.24 -0.43 -5.11
N LEU A 35 14.23 -1.30 -5.07
CA LEU A 35 12.86 -0.98 -5.46
C LEU A 35 12.16 -0.25 -4.30
N ILE A 36 11.60 0.93 -4.58
CA ILE A 36 10.82 1.69 -3.60
C ILE A 36 9.33 1.65 -3.99
N LEU A 37 8.51 1.09 -3.11
CA LEU A 37 7.05 1.08 -3.26
C LEU A 37 6.43 2.26 -2.50
N ALA A 38 6.01 3.29 -3.23
CA ALA A 38 5.33 4.44 -2.65
C ALA A 38 3.82 4.16 -2.53
N ILE A 39 3.39 3.79 -1.32
CA ILE A 39 2.01 3.42 -1.02
C ILE A 39 1.30 4.55 -0.28
N ARG A 40 0.11 4.92 -0.75
CA ARG A 40 -0.78 5.85 -0.05
C ARG A 40 -1.57 5.10 1.03
N HIS A 41 -1.74 5.71 2.19
CA HIS A 41 -2.61 5.19 3.25
C HIS A 41 -4.07 4.96 2.76
N GLY A 42 -4.79 4.06 3.44
CA GLY A 42 -6.21 3.82 3.18
C GLY A 42 -7.10 5.07 3.38
N GLU A 43 -8.35 4.98 2.91
CA GLU A 43 -9.32 6.08 2.98
C GLU A 43 -9.60 6.54 4.42
N THR A 44 -9.68 7.87 4.62
CA THR A 44 -10.17 8.52 5.84
C THR A 44 -11.50 9.22 5.58
N ALA A 45 -12.23 9.61 6.63
CA ALA A 45 -13.48 10.36 6.48
C ALA A 45 -13.30 11.64 5.63
N TRP A 46 -12.20 12.38 5.84
CA TRP A 46 -11.94 13.64 5.13
C TRP A 46 -11.51 13.45 3.68
N ASN A 47 -10.78 12.38 3.37
CA ASN A 47 -10.52 12.04 1.96
C ASN A 47 -11.81 11.79 1.20
N ARG A 48 -12.77 11.07 1.80
CA ARG A 48 -14.09 10.84 1.21
C ARG A 48 -14.91 12.13 1.03
N GLU A 49 -14.76 13.08 1.95
CA GLU A 49 -15.41 14.40 1.89
C GLU A 49 -14.66 15.41 0.98
N GLY A 50 -13.51 15.04 0.40
CA GLY A 50 -12.70 15.95 -0.42
C GLY A 50 -12.01 17.07 0.40
N ARG A 51 -11.83 16.87 1.70
CA ARG A 51 -11.25 17.87 2.62
C ARG A 51 -9.74 17.69 2.74
N LEU A 52 -9.03 18.81 2.85
CA LEU A 52 -7.60 18.83 3.11
C LEU A 52 -7.33 18.42 4.56
N GLN A 53 -6.52 17.37 4.75
CA GLN A 53 -6.27 16.76 6.05
C GLN A 53 -4.98 17.27 6.73
N GLY A 54 -3.95 17.63 5.95
CA GLY A 54 -2.65 18.05 6.50
C GLY A 54 -2.08 17.04 7.49
N HIS A 55 -1.55 17.54 8.62
CA HIS A 55 -1.03 16.75 9.74
C HIS A 55 -2.12 16.35 10.76
N LEU A 56 -3.40 16.55 10.46
CA LEU A 56 -4.47 16.10 11.36
C LEU A 56 -4.48 14.57 11.42
N ASN A 57 -4.41 14.03 12.63
CA ASN A 57 -4.46 12.59 12.84
C ASN A 57 -5.90 12.09 12.82
N LEU A 58 -6.44 11.81 11.62
CA LEU A 58 -7.70 11.06 11.50
C LEU A 58 -7.36 9.59 11.19
N PRO A 59 -8.09 8.66 11.83
CA PRO A 59 -7.93 7.24 11.54
C PRO A 59 -8.43 6.89 10.14
N LEU A 60 -8.10 5.68 9.71
CA LEU A 60 -8.78 5.05 8.58
C LEU A 60 -10.27 4.93 8.88
N ASN A 61 -11.10 5.02 7.84
CA ASN A 61 -12.49 4.61 7.95
C ASN A 61 -12.63 3.11 7.65
N ALA A 62 -13.84 2.56 7.78
CA ALA A 62 -14.06 1.13 7.55
C ALA A 62 -13.68 0.66 6.12
N LEU A 63 -13.75 1.54 5.11
CA LEU A 63 -13.25 1.22 3.77
C LEU A 63 -11.72 1.25 3.73
N GLY A 64 -11.08 2.23 4.38
CA GLY A 64 -9.63 2.33 4.52
C GLY A 64 -9.01 1.11 5.19
N GLU A 65 -9.61 0.59 6.26
CA GLU A 65 -9.17 -0.66 6.90
C GLU A 65 -9.20 -1.83 5.92
N ARG A 66 -10.31 -2.03 5.20
CA ARG A 66 -10.41 -3.08 4.18
C ARG A 66 -9.43 -2.90 3.02
N GLN A 67 -9.10 -1.65 2.68
CA GLN A 67 -8.07 -1.35 1.67
C GLN A 67 -6.69 -1.79 2.16
N ALA A 68 -6.37 -1.50 3.43
CA ALA A 68 -5.10 -1.90 4.05
C ALA A 68 -4.98 -3.43 4.16
N GLU A 69 -6.03 -4.13 4.58
CA GLU A 69 -6.07 -5.60 4.61
C GLU A 69 -5.82 -6.21 3.21
N ARG A 70 -6.48 -5.67 2.19
CA ARG A 70 -6.32 -6.13 0.79
C ARG A 70 -4.95 -5.83 0.23
N LEU A 71 -4.35 -4.71 0.61
CA LEU A 71 -2.98 -4.36 0.23
C LEU A 71 -2.00 -5.40 0.77
N GLY A 72 -2.09 -5.74 2.06
CA GLY A 72 -1.24 -6.77 2.65
C GLY A 72 -1.42 -8.12 1.95
N ALA A 73 -2.66 -8.54 1.70
CA ALA A 73 -2.91 -9.77 0.96
C ALA A 73 -2.38 -9.74 -0.50
N ALA A 74 -2.46 -8.60 -1.18
CA ALA A 74 -2.03 -8.47 -2.58
C ALA A 74 -0.51 -8.44 -2.75
N LEU A 75 0.24 -8.05 -1.72
CA LEU A 75 1.69 -7.97 -1.73
C LEU A 75 2.36 -9.07 -0.91
N ALA A 76 1.60 -10.02 -0.35
CA ALA A 76 2.11 -11.03 0.58
C ALA A 76 3.30 -11.84 0.05
N ASP A 77 3.34 -12.09 -1.27
CA ASP A 77 4.39 -12.88 -1.93
C ASP A 77 5.55 -12.02 -2.48
N GLU A 78 5.48 -10.70 -2.35
CA GLU A 78 6.55 -9.80 -2.80
C GLU A 78 7.70 -9.76 -1.79
N PRO A 79 8.96 -9.68 -2.25
CA PRO A 79 10.14 -9.64 -1.37
C PRO A 79 10.30 -8.24 -0.76
N ILE A 80 9.58 -7.97 0.32
CA ILE A 80 9.65 -6.70 1.06
C ILE A 80 10.69 -6.81 2.19
N ASP A 81 11.81 -6.09 2.04
CA ASP A 81 12.88 -6.08 3.05
C ASP A 81 12.59 -5.14 4.24
N ALA A 82 11.84 -4.06 4.00
CA ALA A 82 11.56 -3.04 5.01
C ALA A 82 10.30 -2.24 4.68
N ILE A 83 9.60 -1.78 5.72
CA ILE A 83 8.43 -0.92 5.62
C ILE A 83 8.66 0.33 6.46
N TYR A 84 8.35 1.48 5.88
CA TYR A 84 8.45 2.78 6.55
C TYR A 84 7.11 3.49 6.45
N SER A 85 6.73 4.20 7.52
CA SER A 85 5.52 5.03 7.55
C SER A 85 5.77 6.30 8.33
N SER A 86 4.92 7.31 8.13
CA SER A 86 4.88 8.47 9.02
C SER A 86 4.23 8.10 10.36
N ASP A 87 4.36 8.99 11.34
CA ASP A 87 3.77 8.88 12.68
C ASP A 87 2.23 8.99 12.72
N LEU A 88 1.57 9.20 11.58
CA LEU A 88 0.11 9.37 11.50
C LEU A 88 -0.58 8.02 11.50
N ASP A 89 -1.64 7.88 12.30
CA ASP A 89 -2.35 6.61 12.52
C ASP A 89 -2.78 5.94 11.22
N ARG A 90 -3.30 6.72 10.27
CA ARG A 90 -3.72 6.22 8.95
C ARG A 90 -2.59 5.56 8.17
N ALA A 91 -1.37 6.10 8.25
CA ALA A 91 -0.20 5.55 7.57
C ALA A 91 0.32 4.33 8.35
N ALA A 92 0.44 4.45 9.66
CA ALA A 92 0.89 3.37 10.53
C ALA A 92 -0.02 2.14 10.48
N VAL A 93 -1.35 2.31 10.51
CA VAL A 93 -2.30 1.20 10.39
C VAL A 93 -2.22 0.54 9.01
N THR A 94 -2.11 1.34 7.94
CA THR A 94 -1.92 0.78 6.59
C THR A 94 -0.63 -0.05 6.50
N ALA A 95 0.46 0.48 7.06
CA ALA A 95 1.76 -0.20 7.10
C ALA A 95 1.72 -1.50 7.91
N ARG A 96 1.03 -1.55 9.05
CA ARG A 96 0.88 -2.78 9.86
C ARG A 96 0.18 -3.90 9.11
N HIS A 97 -0.89 -3.58 8.37
CA HIS A 97 -1.58 -4.58 7.55
C HIS A 97 -0.68 -5.11 6.42
N LEU A 98 0.17 -4.25 5.85
CA LEU A 98 1.20 -4.69 4.88
C LEU A 98 2.29 -5.53 5.55
N ALA A 99 2.75 -5.17 6.75
CA ALA A 99 3.82 -5.84 7.47
C ALA A 99 3.45 -7.25 7.95
N ALA A 100 2.20 -7.47 8.32
CA ALA A 100 1.70 -8.72 8.88
C ALA A 100 2.05 -10.00 8.07
N PRO A 101 1.78 -10.09 6.75
CA PRO A 101 2.16 -11.26 5.96
C PRO A 101 3.69 -11.46 5.81
N HIS A 102 4.49 -10.40 5.98
CA HIS A 102 5.94 -10.45 5.87
C HIS A 102 6.65 -10.71 7.21
N GLY A 103 5.92 -10.73 8.33
CA GLY A 103 6.51 -10.90 9.67
C GLY A 103 7.37 -9.70 10.10
N LEU A 104 7.07 -8.51 9.59
CA LEU A 104 7.73 -7.25 9.94
C LEU A 104 6.93 -6.48 11.00
N GLU A 105 7.56 -5.50 11.65
CA GLU A 105 6.95 -4.61 12.67
C GLU A 105 6.91 -3.14 12.24
#